data_AF-A0A951YKR0-F1
#
_entry.id   AF-A0A951YKR0-F1
#
_cell.length_a   1.000
_cell.length_b   1.000
_cell.length_c   1.000
_cell.angle_alpha   90.00
_cell.angle_beta   90.00
_cell.angle_gamma   90.00
#
_symmetry.space_group_name_H-M   'P 1'
#
loop_
_entity.id
_entity.type
_entity.pdbx_description
1 polymer ?
#
loop_
_entity_poly.entity_id
_entity_poly.type
_entity_poly.pdbx_seq_one_letter_code
_entity_poly.pdbx_strand_id
1 'polypeptide(L)'
;MTKSLNKWLRKIHRWIAVPTAITIPFGITFKLLGDPELMALWKKWDVVQSPLILTLAITGGYLYLLPYIVKGQRKRKNRQGEMAVR
;
A
#
# COMPACT_ATOMS: atom_id res chain seq x y z
N MET A 1 -14.66 -6.51 -7.25
CA MET A 1 -14.44 -5.08 -6.95
C MET A 1 -14.66 -4.27 -8.22
N THR A 2 -15.35 -3.14 -8.14
CA THR A 2 -15.57 -2.28 -9.31
C THR A 2 -14.22 -1.78 -9.84
N LYS A 3 -14.06 -1.67 -11.17
CA LYS A 3 -12.79 -1.22 -11.79
C LYS A 3 -12.33 0.14 -11.21
N SER A 4 -13.27 0.97 -10.78
CA SER A 4 -13.04 2.28 -10.18
C SER A 4 -12.34 2.22 -8.81
N LEU A 5 -12.81 1.36 -7.91
CA LEU A 5 -12.22 1.23 -6.55
C LEU A 5 -10.77 0.74 -6.62
N ASN A 6 -10.47 -0.11 -7.59
CA ASN A 6 -9.13 -0.66 -7.80
C ASN A 6 -8.15 0.35 -8.41
N LYS A 7 -8.64 1.30 -9.21
CA LYS A 7 -7.84 2.45 -9.69
C LYS A 7 -7.61 3.45 -8.55
N TRP A 8 -8.63 3.71 -7.75
CA TRP A 8 -8.59 4.62 -6.61
C TRP A 8 -7.60 4.15 -5.53
N LEU A 9 -7.66 2.86 -5.15
CA LEU A 9 -6.73 2.25 -4.18
C LEU A 9 -5.27 2.37 -4.62
N ARG A 10 -4.95 2.16 -5.89
CA ARG A 10 -3.57 2.35 -6.40
C ARG A 10 -3.11 3.80 -6.30
N LYS A 11 -4.00 4.75 -6.57
CA LYS A 11 -3.68 6.18 -6.52
C LYS A 11 -3.39 6.62 -5.09
N ILE A 12 -4.24 6.22 -4.15
CA ILE A 12 -4.07 6.50 -2.73
C ILE A 12 -2.86 5.78 -2.14
N HIS A 13 -2.69 4.49 -2.44
CA HIS A 13 -1.55 3.72 -1.98
C HIS A 13 -0.24 4.39 -2.42
N ARG A 14 -0.12 4.81 -3.69
CA ARG A 14 1.06 5.53 -4.19
C ARG A 14 1.22 6.91 -3.56
N TRP A 15 0.12 7.63 -3.33
CA TRP A 15 0.14 8.96 -2.67
C TRP A 15 0.60 8.90 -1.21
N ILE A 16 0.25 7.86 -0.46
CA ILE A 16 0.68 7.69 0.94
C ILE A 16 2.06 7.01 1.00
N ALA A 17 2.39 6.14 0.05
CA ALA A 17 3.66 5.42 0.02
C ALA A 17 4.84 6.36 -0.17
N VAL A 18 4.72 7.36 -1.04
CA VAL A 18 5.81 8.28 -1.36
C VAL A 18 6.25 9.11 -0.14
N PRO A 19 5.34 9.82 0.57
CA PRO A 19 5.69 10.50 1.82
C PRO A 19 6.30 9.55 2.85
N THR A 20 5.66 8.40 3.11
CA THR A 20 6.15 7.43 4.09
C THR A 20 7.54 6.91 3.75
N ALA A 21 7.85 6.67 2.47
CA ALA A 21 9.17 6.25 2.03
C ALA A 21 10.24 7.33 2.19
N ILE A 22 9.86 8.62 2.13
CA ILE A 22 10.75 9.75 2.41
C ILE A 22 10.98 9.89 3.93
N THR A 23 9.97 9.64 4.75
CA THR A 23 10.10 9.80 6.20
C THR A 23 11.12 8.83 6.81
N ILE A 24 11.29 7.62 6.25
CA ILE A 24 12.27 6.63 6.71
C ILE A 24 13.72 7.17 6.70
N PRO A 25 14.29 7.63 5.56
CA PRO A 25 15.63 8.18 5.53
C PRO A 25 15.78 9.44 6.40
N PHE A 26 14.74 10.30 6.48
CA PHE A 26 14.76 11.43 7.40
C PHE A 26 14.92 10.99 8.87
N GLY A 27 14.21 9.95 9.30
CA GLY A 27 14.35 9.41 10.65
C GLY A 27 15.73 8.85 10.93
N ILE A 28 16.38 8.25 9.92
CA ILE A 28 17.77 7.80 10.02
C ILE A 28 18.70 9.01 10.17
N THR A 29 18.54 10.05 9.34
CA THR A 29 19.33 11.27 9.44
C THR A 29 19.21 11.94 10.81
N PHE A 30 17.99 12.07 11.34
CA PHE A 30 17.78 12.63 12.67
C PHE A 30 18.41 11.77 13.77
N LYS A 31 18.33 10.44 13.69
CA LYS A 31 19.00 9.54 14.63
C LYS A 31 20.52 9.69 14.58
N LEU A 32 21.10 9.91 13.40
CA LEU A 32 22.54 10.10 13.21
C LEU A 32 23.02 11.46 13.73
N LEU A 33 22.18 12.50 13.66
CA LEU A 33 22.50 13.84 14.20
C LEU A 33 22.54 13.86 15.73
N GLY A 34 21.84 12.95 16.41
CA GLY A 34 21.90 12.79 17.87
C GLY A 34 21.27 13.93 18.69
N ASP A 35 20.58 14.86 18.04
CA ASP A 35 19.94 15.99 18.70
C ASP A 35 18.66 15.55 19.46
N PRO A 36 18.61 15.73 20.80
CA PRO A 36 17.49 15.28 21.63
C PRO A 36 16.19 16.06 21.38
N GLU A 37 16.24 17.32 20.96
CA GLU A 37 15.06 18.14 20.68
C GLU A 37 14.42 17.71 19.35
N LEU A 38 15.24 17.49 18.33
CA LEU A 38 14.79 16.94 17.04
C LEU A 38 14.23 15.52 17.20
N MET A 39 14.84 14.70 18.05
CA MET A 39 14.32 13.36 18.37
C MET A 39 12.95 13.39 19.05
N ALA A 40 12.70 14.33 19.96
CA ALA A 40 11.41 14.47 20.62
C ALA A 40 10.30 14.88 19.64
N LEU A 41 10.60 15.81 18.71
CA LEU A 41 9.72 16.18 17.61
C LEU A 41 9.47 15.00 16.67
N TRP A 42 10.52 14.27 16.31
CA TRP A 42 10.44 13.09 15.44
C TRP A 42 9.54 12.00 16.02
N LYS A 43 9.67 11.73 17.33
CA LYS A 43 8.88 10.71 18.03
C LYS A 43 7.38 11.01 17.99
N LYS A 44 6.98 12.29 18.03
CA LYS A 44 5.57 12.70 17.87
C LYS A 44 5.07 12.43 16.45
N TRP A 45 5.90 12.69 15.44
CA TRP A 45 5.59 12.40 14.04
C TRP A 45 5.48 10.89 13.75
N ASP A 46 6.34 10.08 14.37
CA ASP A 46 6.39 8.62 14.18
C ASP A 46 5.09 7.92 14.63
N VAL A 47 4.46 8.44 15.70
CA VAL A 47 3.14 7.96 16.18
C VAL A 47 2.05 8.20 15.14
N VAL A 48 2.08 9.35 14.45
CA VAL A 48 1.12 9.66 13.37
C VAL A 48 1.41 8.82 12.11
N GLN A 49 2.69 8.52 11.85
CA GLN A 49 3.10 7.72 10.70
C GLN A 49 2.78 6.22 10.86
N SER A 50 2.80 5.68 12.08
CA SER A 50 2.50 4.27 12.35
C SER A 50 1.20 3.74 11.72
N PRO A 51 0.02 4.38 11.91
CA PRO A 51 -1.21 3.94 11.25
C PRO A 51 -1.17 4.09 9.72
N LEU A 52 -0.38 5.04 9.18
CA LEU A 52 -0.18 5.18 7.74
C LEU A 52 0.60 3.99 7.17
N ILE A 53 1.65 3.54 7.85
CA ILE A 53 2.41 2.34 7.46
C ILE A 53 1.52 1.10 7.51
N LEU A 54 0.70 0.96 8.55
CA LEU A 54 -0.23 -0.17 8.66
C LEU A 54 -1.24 -0.18 7.49
N THR A 55 -1.80 0.99 7.17
CA THR A 55 -2.71 1.16 6.03
C THR A 55 -2.02 0.82 4.71
N LEU A 56 -0.77 1.25 4.53
CA LEU A 56 0.07 0.90 3.38
C LEU A 56 0.32 -0.60 3.27
N ALA A 57 0.61 -1.28 4.39
CA ALA A 57 0.82 -2.72 4.40
C ALA A 57 -0.46 -3.48 3.98
N ILE A 58 -1.61 -3.10 4.53
CA ILE A 58 -2.90 -3.72 4.18
C ILE A 58 -3.26 -3.46 2.72
N THR A 59 -3.19 -2.20 2.27
CA THR A 59 -3.55 -1.82 0.90
C THR A 59 -2.57 -2.37 -0.13
N GLY A 60 -1.28 -2.40 0.18
CA GLY A 60 -0.21 -2.97 -0.65
C GLY A 60 -0.36 -4.48 -0.78
N GLY A 61 -0.60 -5.19 0.34
CA GLY A 61 -0.86 -6.63 0.34
C GLY A 61 -2.09 -6.99 -0.48
N TYR A 62 -3.18 -6.23 -0.36
CA TYR A 62 -4.37 -6.41 -1.19
C TYR A 62 -4.08 -6.22 -2.69
N LEU A 63 -3.38 -5.14 -3.05
CA LEU A 63 -3.02 -4.86 -4.44
C LEU A 63 -2.05 -5.90 -5.03
N TYR A 64 -1.19 -6.48 -4.19
CA TYR A 64 -0.29 -7.56 -4.54
C TYR A 64 -1.05 -8.87 -4.82
N LEU A 65 -2.07 -9.20 -4.02
CA LEU A 65 -2.90 -10.39 -4.23
C LEU A 65 -3.87 -10.27 -5.42
N LEU A 66 -4.30 -9.05 -5.74
CA LEU A 66 -5.27 -8.78 -6.79
C LEU A 66 -4.99 -9.48 -8.14
N PRO A 67 -3.80 -9.42 -8.76
CA PRO A 67 -3.54 -10.11 -10.03
C PRO A 67 -3.74 -11.63 -9.93
N TYR A 68 -3.42 -12.25 -8.80
CA TYR A 68 -3.62 -13.69 -8.58
C TYR A 68 -5.11 -14.05 -8.53
N ILE A 69 -5.90 -13.25 -7.84
CA ILE A 69 -7.36 -13.43 -7.75
C ILE A 69 -8.02 -13.22 -9.13
N VAL A 70 -7.64 -12.16 -9.84
CA VAL A 70 -8.20 -11.84 -11.17
C VAL A 70 -7.84 -12.91 -12.20
N LYS A 71 -6.63 -13.48 -12.14
CA LYS A 71 -6.21 -14.58 -13.01
C LYS A 71 -7.10 -15.81 -12.83
N GLY A 72 -7.47 -16.15 -11.60
CA GLY A 72 -8.41 -17.24 -11.30
C GLY A 72 -9.83 -16.99 -11.81
N GLN A 73 -10.33 -15.75 -11.67
CA GLN A 73 -11.67 -15.38 -12.16
C GLN A 73 -11.78 -15.45 -13.69
N ARG A 74 -10.75 -14.99 -14.43
CA ARG A 74 -10.75 -15.06 -15.90
C ARG A 74 -10.79 -16.50 -16.42
N LYS A 75 -10.03 -17.42 -15.80
CA LYS A 75 -10.06 -18.84 -16.19
C LYS A 75 -11.45 -19.47 -16.02
N ARG A 76 -12.16 -19.17 -14.93
CA ARG A 76 -13.53 -19.68 -14.70
C ARG A 76 -14.52 -19.16 -15.75
N LYS A 77 -14.41 -17.88 -16.13
CA LYS A 77 -15.28 -17.29 -17.16
C LYS A 77 -15.04 -17.90 -18.55
N ASN A 78 -13.78 -18.14 -18.94
CA ASN A 78 -13.48 -18.81 -20.21
C ASN A 78 -14.04 -20.24 -20.24
N ARG A 79 -13.89 -20.99 -19.14
CA ARG A 79 -14.42 -22.37 -19.04
C ARG A 79 -15.94 -22.43 -19.11
N GLN A 80 -16.65 -21.46 -18.52
CA GLN A 80 -18.10 -21.35 -18.65
C GLN A 80 -18.53 -20.99 -20.08
N GLY A 81 -17.78 -20.12 -20.76
CA GLY A 81 -18.04 -19.80 -22.17
C GLY A 81 -17.86 -21.00 -23.10
N GLU A 82 -16.82 -21.82 -22.88
CA GLU A 82 -16.58 -23.05 -23.64
C GLU A 82 -17.68 -24.11 -23.42
N MET A 83 -18.24 -24.20 -22.21
CA MET A 83 -19.35 -25.11 -21.90
C MET A 83 -20.71 -24.63 -22.39
N ALA A 84 -20.88 -23.33 -22.66
CA ALA A 84 -22.13 -22.76 -23.16
C ALA A 84 -22.24 -22.79 -24.70
N VAL A 85 -21.13 -23.05 -25.40
CA VAL A 85 -21.04 -23.15 -26.87
C VAL A 85 -21.05 -24.62 -27.35
N ARG A 86 -20.94 -25.57 -26.42
CA ARG A 86 -21.12 -27.01 -26.65
C ARG A 86 -22.56 -27.42 -26.34
#